data_AF-A0A3M1FC37-F1
#
_entry.id   AF-A0A3M1FC37-F1
#
_cell.length_a   1.000
_cell.length_b   1.000
_cell.length_c   1.000
_cell.angle_alpha   90.00
_cell.angle_beta   90.00
_cell.angle_gamma   90.00
#
_symmetry.space_group_name_H-M   'P 1'
#
loop_
_entity.id
_entity.type
_entity.pdbx_description
1 polymer ?
#
loop_
_entity_poly.entity_id
_entity_poly.type
_entity_poly.pdbx_seq_one_letter_code
_entity_poly.pdbx_strand_id
1 'polypeptide(L)' 'MHDQVREYYGKVIQKTEDLQTNACCLDIELPDYVREALGKVHEEVQRRYYGCGLVMPQCLEGMRILDLGCGA' A
#
# COMPACT_ATOMS: atom_id res chain seq x y z
N MET A 1 21.66 9.70 9.19
CA MET A 1 20.67 9.34 8.16
C MET A 1 19.85 8.11 8.58
N HIS A 2 20.47 6.97 8.92
CA HIS A 2 19.75 5.78 9.35
C HIS A 2 18.82 5.98 10.57
N ASP A 3 19.26 6.71 11.60
CA ASP A 3 18.45 6.91 12.80
C ASP A 3 17.20 7.76 12.55
N GLN A 4 17.29 8.77 11.68
CA GLN A 4 16.15 9.61 11.29
C GLN A 4 15.12 8.82 10.48
N VAL A 5 15.56 7.96 9.55
CA VAL A 5 14.67 7.09 8.78
C VAL A 5 13.99 6.07 9.70
N ARG A 6 14.76 5.48 10.62
CA ARG A 6 14.24 4.51 11.60
C ARG A 6 13.22 5.14 12.55
N GLU A 7 13.47 6.35 13.04
CA GLU A 7 12.53 7.07 13.92
C GLU A 7 11.25 7.43 13.14
N TYR A 8 11.37 7.87 11.89
CA TYR A 8 10.24 8.26 11.05
C TYR A 8 9.28 7.09 10.75
N TYR A 9 9.80 5.97 10.26
CA TYR A 9 8.98 4.77 9.99
C TYR A 9 8.66 3.95 11.24
N GLY A 10 9.41 4.11 12.33
CA GLY A 10 9.23 3.33 13.56
C GLY A 10 8.32 3.97 14.60
N LYS A 11 8.19 5.29 14.60
CA LYS A 11 7.42 6.04 15.62
C LYS A 11 6.52 7.13 15.06
N VAL A 12 6.92 7.80 13.97
CA VAL A 12 6.21 8.98 13.47
C VAL A 12 5.02 8.59 12.58
N ILE A 13 5.18 7.64 11.67
CA ILE A 13 4.07 7.10 10.87
C ILE A 13 3.56 5.82 11.53
N GLN A 14 2.34 5.86 12.08
CA GLN A 14 1.66 4.71 12.66
C GLN A 14 0.37 4.36 11.90
N LYS A 15 -0.24 5.35 11.24
CA LYS A 15 -1.52 5.25 10.50
C LYS A 15 -1.52 6.15 9.28
N THR A 16 -2.36 5.85 8.28
CA THR A 16 -2.37 6.54 6.98
C THR A 16 -2.64 8.04 7.08
N GLU A 17 -3.35 8.44 8.13
CA GLU A 17 -3.61 9.85 8.50
C GLU A 17 -2.36 10.64 8.91
N ASP A 18 -1.27 9.96 9.29
CA ASP A 18 -0.01 10.58 9.71
C ASP A 18 0.86 11.01 8.52
N LEU A 19 0.45 10.67 7.28
CA LEU A 19 1.14 11.10 6.06
C LEU A 19 1.02 12.62 5.89
N GLN A 20 2.16 13.32 5.97
CA GLN A 20 2.22 14.79 5.88
C GLN A 20 1.86 15.35 4.49
N THR A 21 1.64 14.51 3.49
CA THR A 21 1.32 14.91 2.11
C THR A 21 0.22 14.03 1.54
N ASN A 22 -0.77 14.64 0.87
CA ASN A 22 -1.91 13.98 0.22
C ASN A 22 -1.53 13.27 -1.10
N ALA A 23 -0.47 12.46 -1.09
CA ALA A 23 0.09 11.88 -2.32
C ALA A 23 -0.78 10.78 -2.96
N CYS A 24 -1.79 10.28 -2.26
CA CYS A 24 -2.39 8.98 -2.56
C CYS A 24 -3.92 9.03 -2.82
N CYS A 25 -4.36 9.91 -3.71
CA CYS A 25 -5.74 9.88 -4.23
C CYS A 25 -5.71 9.39 -5.68
N LEU A 26 -6.04 8.13 -5.91
CA LEU A 26 -6.35 7.60 -7.24
C LEU A 26 -7.83 7.80 -7.53
N ASP A 27 -8.15 8.70 -8.46
CA ASP A 27 -9.48 8.84 -9.05
C ASP A 27 -9.73 7.75 -10.13
N ILE A 28 -9.41 6.49 -9.84
CA ILE A 28 -9.60 5.38 -10.78
C ILE A 28 -10.48 4.31 -10.12
N GLU A 29 -11.63 4.01 -10.74
CA GLU A 29 -12.48 2.89 -10.31
C GLU A 29 -11.74 1.56 -10.51
N LEU A 30 -11.56 0.83 -9.40
CA LEU A 30 -10.96 -0.51 -9.42
C LEU A 30 -11.95 -1.53 -10.01
N PRO A 31 -11.51 -2.43 -10.92
CA PRO A 31 -12.35 -3.52 -11.42
C PRO A 31 -12.83 -4.46 -10.29
N ASP A 32 -13.99 -5.09 -10.48
CA ASP A 32 -14.65 -5.88 -9.42
C ASP A 32 -13.80 -7.04 -8.88
N TYR A 33 -13.08 -7.75 -9.76
CA TYR A 33 -12.20 -8.86 -9.34
C TYR A 33 -11.06 -8.39 -8.43
N VAL A 34 -10.63 -7.14 -8.57
CA VAL A 34 -9.62 -6.53 -7.70
C VAL A 34 -10.22 -6.23 -6.34
N ARG A 35 -11.42 -5.66 -6.33
CA ARG A 35 -12.15 -5.34 -5.09
C ARG A 35 -12.43 -6.61 -4.28
N GLU A 36 -12.84 -7.69 -4.92
CA GLU A 36 -13.01 -9.00 -4.27
C GLU A 36 -11.71 -9.55 -3.69
N ALA A 37 -10.59 -9.42 -4.42
CA ALA A 37 -9.29 -9.86 -3.92
C ALA A 37 -8.84 -9.03 -2.70
N LEU A 38 -9.01 -7.71 -2.76
CA LEU A 38 -8.71 -6.80 -1.64
C LEU A 38 -9.57 -7.08 -0.41
N GLY A 39 -10.85 -7.45 -0.61
CA GLY A 39 -11.75 -7.83 0.49
C GLY A 39 -11.30 -9.06 1.29
N LYS A 40 -10.36 -9.86 0.76
CA LYS A 40 -9.76 -11.02 1.45
C LYS A 40 -8.51 -10.65 2.27
N VAL A 41 -8.01 -9.43 2.14
CA VAL A 41 -6.83 -8.93 2.88
C VAL A 41 -7.25 -8.54 4.30
N HIS A 42 -6.42 -8.85 5.29
CA HIS A 42 -6.70 -8.54 6.69
C HIS A 42 -6.85 -7.02 6.93
N GLU A 43 -7.81 -6.60 7.77
CA GLU A 43 -8.11 -5.18 8.01
C GLU A 43 -6.90 -4.37 8.51
N GLU A 44 -6.06 -4.99 9.33
CA GLU A 44 -4.83 -4.33 9.83
C GLU A 44 -3.87 -3.95 8.69
N VAL A 45 -3.77 -4.79 7.66
CA VAL A 45 -2.93 -4.56 6.49
C VAL A 45 -3.53 -3.47 5.61
N GLN A 46 -4.85 -3.53 5.38
CA GLN A 46 -5.54 -2.47 4.62
C GLN A 46 -5.40 -1.09 5.29
N ARG A 47 -5.44 -1.04 6.63
CA ARG A 47 -5.35 0.21 7.41
C ARG A 47 -3.96 0.83 7.41
N ARG A 48 -2.91 0.03 7.27
CA ARG A 48 -1.53 0.51 7.22
C ARG A 48 -1.04 0.68 5.79
N TYR A 49 -1.81 0.28 4.78
CA TYR A 49 -1.43 0.53 3.39
C TYR A 49 -1.30 2.04 3.10
N TYR A 50 -0.06 2.49 2.90
CA TYR A 50 0.34 3.87 2.62
C TYR A 50 0.56 4.15 1.12
N GLY A 51 0.13 3.25 0.24
CA GLY A 51 0.43 3.33 -1.18
C GLY A 51 -0.47 4.31 -1.93
N CYS A 52 0.08 4.96 -2.95
CA CYS A 52 -0.68 5.85 -3.83
C CYS A 52 -1.46 5.13 -4.92
N GLY A 53 -1.70 3.84 -4.69
CA GLY A 53 -2.44 2.98 -5.59
C GLY A 53 -1.99 1.55 -5.69
N LEU A 54 -2.95 0.69 -6.02
CA LEU A 54 -2.66 -0.68 -6.40
C LEU A 54 -2.11 -0.72 -7.83
N VAL A 55 -0.83 -1.09 -7.96
CA VAL A 55 -0.26 -1.44 -9.26
C VAL A 55 -0.67 -2.86 -9.59
N MET A 56 -1.54 -3.02 -10.60
CA MET A 56 -1.98 -4.33 -11.07
C MET A 56 -1.74 -4.49 -12.58
N PRO A 57 -0.61 -5.08 -12.98
CA PRO A 57 -0.35 -5.42 -14.37
C PRO A 57 -1.35 -6.46 -14.87
N GLN A 58 -1.60 -6.46 -16.18
CA GLN A 58 -2.34 -7.54 -16.83
C GLN A 58 -1.45 -8.80 -16.94
N CYS A 59 -2.07 -9.96 -17.12
CA CYS A 59 -1.39 -11.24 -17.40
C CYS A 59 -0.44 -11.73 -16.29
N LEU A 60 -0.86 -11.67 -15.02
CA LEU A 60 -0.06 -12.10 -13.87
C LEU A 60 -0.04 -13.62 -13.64
N GLU A 61 -0.90 -14.39 -14.31
CA GLU A 61 -0.99 -15.83 -14.09
C GLU A 61 0.33 -16.53 -14.43
N GLY A 62 0.85 -17.32 -13.47
CA GLY A 62 2.14 -18.01 -13.58
C GLY A 62 3.38 -17.11 -13.47
N MET A 63 3.21 -15.80 -13.26
CA MET A 63 4.34 -14.87 -13.12
C MET A 63 4.93 -14.89 -11.70
N ARG A 64 6.19 -14.44 -11.59
CA ARG A 64 6.82 -14.13 -10.29
C ARG A 64 6.78 -12.62 -10.08
N ILE A 65 6.23 -12.18 -8.96
CA ILE A 65 6.07 -10.76 -8.62
C ILE A 65 7.06 -10.39 -7.53
N LEU A 66 7.72 -9.24 -7.69
CA LEU A 66 8.57 -8.60 -6.68
C LEU A 66 7.98 -7.23 -6.36
N ASP A 67 7.60 -7.03 -5.10
CA ASP A 67 7.10 -5.75 -4.60
C ASP A 67 8.21 -5.03 -3.81
N LEU A 68 8.62 -3.86 -4.28
CA LEU A 68 9.71 -3.08 -3.71
C LEU A 68 9.14 -2.00 -2.79
N GLY A 69 9.37 -2.17 -1.48
CA GLY A 69 8.78 -1.29 -0.48
C GLY A 69 7.35 -1.67 -0.11
N CYS A 70 7.06 -2.98 -0.05
CA CYS A 70 5.72 -3.54 0.15
C CYS A 70 5.00 -3.09 1.44
N GLY A 71 5.71 -2.54 2.42
CA GLY A 71 5.11 -2.03 3.65
C GLY A 71 4.27 -3.08 4.38
N ALA A 72 3.20 -2.61 5.03
CA ALA A 72 2.16 -3.41 5.69
C ALA A 72 0.87 -2.61 5.73
#